data_AF-A0A535GKU5-F1
#
_entry.id   AF-A0A535GKU5-F1
#
_cell.length_a   1.000
_cell.length_b   1.000
_cell.length_c   1.000
_cell.angle_alpha   90.00
_cell.angle_beta   90.00
_cell.angle_gamma   90.00
#
_symmetry.space_group_name_H-M   'P 1'
#
loop_
_entity.id
_entity.type
_entity.pdbx_description
1 polymer ?
#
loop_
_entity_poly.entity_id
_entity_poly.type
_entity_poly.pdbx_seq_one_letter_code
_entity_poly.pdbx_strand_id
1 'polypeptide(L)'
;EDQDEAGIIRRDEPAAPQTDPKPGEPEFKVIAAPAGRAQGAPQNKTTNGVSTQKIAFVNTDAPACADCGSITVRSGSCYKCLNCGATTGCS
;
A
#
# COMPACT_ATOMS: atom_id res chain seq x y z
N GLU A 1 30.12 14.14 24.44
CA GLU A 1 29.89 12.90 23.67
C GLU A 1 28.55 12.32 24.12
N ASP A 2 27.45 13.04 23.89
CA ASP A 2 26.21 12.86 24.69
C ASP A 2 24.93 12.71 23.84
N GLN A 3 25.05 12.46 22.54
CA GLN A 3 23.89 12.48 21.62
C GLN A 3 23.51 11.10 21.07
N ASP A 4 24.35 10.07 21.25
CA ASP A 4 24.10 8.69 20.78
C ASP A 4 23.45 7.79 21.85
N GLU A 5 23.56 8.11 23.15
CA GLU A 5 22.92 7.33 24.22
C GLU A 5 21.39 7.57 24.29
N ALA A 6 20.92 8.75 23.86
CA ALA A 6 19.51 9.13 23.93
C ALA A 6 18.60 8.48 22.85
N GLY A 7 19.13 7.58 22.00
CA GLY A 7 18.34 6.85 21.00
C GLY A 7 17.68 7.75 19.94
N ILE A 8 18.19 8.96 19.75
CA ILE A 8 17.61 9.95 18.84
C ILE A 8 18.03 9.59 17.42
N ILE A 9 17.13 8.95 16.66
CA ILE A 9 17.34 8.67 15.24
C ILE A 9 17.50 10.01 14.51
N ARG A 10 18.70 10.30 14.01
CA ARG A 10 18.96 11.45 13.15
C ARG A 10 18.11 11.30 11.89
N ARG A 11 17.13 12.19 11.71
CA ARG A 11 16.34 12.26 10.48
C ARG A 11 17.30 12.69 9.37
N ASP A 12 17.69 11.74 8.52
CA ASP A 12 18.43 12.05 7.30
C ASP A 12 17.59 13.02 6.46
N GLU A 13 18.23 14.11 6.03
CA GLU A 13 17.58 15.17 5.28
C GLU A 13 17.12 14.60 3.93
N PRO A 14 15.84 14.74 3.54
CA PRO A 14 15.33 14.07 2.35
C PRO A 14 16.10 14.58 1.12
N ALA A 15 16.78 13.65 0.44
CA ALA A 15 17.43 13.90 -0.82
C ALA A 15 16.49 14.70 -1.75
N ALA A 16 17.05 15.75 -2.34
CA ALA A 16 16.37 16.70 -3.22
C ALA A 16 15.39 16.02 -4.21
N PRO A 17 14.29 16.70 -4.59
CA PRO A 17 13.28 16.14 -5.47
C PRO A 17 13.92 15.73 -6.79
N GLN A 18 13.96 14.42 -7.04
CA GLN A 18 14.33 13.88 -8.34
C GLN A 18 13.21 14.25 -9.31
N THR A 19 13.55 15.03 -10.33
CA THR A 19 12.64 15.43 -11.39
C THR A 19 12.11 14.20 -12.11
N ASP A 20 10.81 13.94 -12.00
CA ASP A 20 10.12 12.86 -12.70
C ASP A 20 10.31 12.94 -14.22
N PRO A 21 10.68 11.85 -14.91
CA PRO A 21 10.51 11.75 -16.35
C PRO A 21 9.01 11.71 -16.69
N LYS A 22 8.60 12.64 -17.56
CA LYS A 22 7.30 12.72 -18.25
C LYS A 22 6.65 11.32 -18.44
N PRO A 23 5.42 11.09 -17.94
CA PRO A 23 4.69 9.85 -18.20
C PRO A 23 4.51 9.65 -19.70
N GLY A 24 5.18 8.63 -20.24
CA GLY A 24 4.92 8.14 -21.59
C GLY A 24 3.50 7.60 -21.66
N GLU A 25 2.79 7.97 -22.72
CA GLU A 25 1.47 7.46 -23.07
C GLU A 25 1.47 5.92 -23.13
N PRO A 26 0.42 5.23 -22.63
CA PRO A 26 0.36 3.78 -22.69
C PRO A 26 -0.02 3.31 -24.10
N GLU A 27 0.96 2.82 -24.88
CA GLU A 27 0.68 2.10 -26.12
C GLU A 27 0.09 0.72 -25.78
N PHE A 28 -1.24 0.61 -25.88
CA PHE A 28 -1.98 -0.62 -25.59
C PHE A 28 -1.83 -1.62 -26.75
N LYS A 29 -0.83 -2.50 -26.67
CA LYS A 29 -0.62 -3.55 -27.68
C LYS A 29 -1.43 -4.80 -27.33
N VAL A 30 -2.56 -4.97 -28.00
CA VAL A 30 -3.41 -6.16 -27.93
C VAL A 30 -2.65 -7.34 -28.55
N ILE A 31 -2.13 -8.24 -27.71
CA ILE A 31 -1.56 -9.51 -28.17
C ILE A 31 -2.67 -10.58 -28.21
N ALA A 32 -2.99 -11.02 -29.43
CA ALA A 32 -3.84 -12.17 -29.68
C ALA A 32 -3.18 -13.45 -29.14
N ALA A 33 -3.97 -14.33 -28.53
CA ALA A 33 -3.53 -15.57 -27.91
C ALA A 33 -3.02 -16.60 -28.93
N PRO A 34 -1.99 -17.39 -28.56
CA PRO A 34 -1.88 -18.75 -29.03
C PRO A 34 -2.01 -19.77 -27.88
N ALA A 35 -2.84 -20.78 -28.12
CA ALA A 35 -2.91 -21.98 -27.31
C ALA A 35 -1.59 -22.77 -27.42
N GLY A 36 -0.96 -23.10 -26.29
CA GLY A 36 0.22 -23.96 -26.24
C GLY A 36 0.61 -24.34 -24.81
N ARG A 37 0.60 -25.64 -24.50
CA ARG A 37 1.07 -26.24 -23.24
C ARG A 37 2.60 -26.30 -23.21
N ALA A 38 3.23 -25.93 -22.09
CA ALA A 38 4.48 -26.53 -21.63
C ALA A 38 4.72 -26.25 -20.13
N GLN A 39 5.26 -27.27 -19.46
CA GLN A 39 5.53 -27.36 -18.03
C GLN A 39 6.82 -26.62 -17.65
N GLY A 40 6.90 -26.06 -16.44
CA GLY A 40 8.13 -25.50 -15.86
C GLY A 40 8.04 -25.37 -14.33
N ALA A 41 9.05 -25.89 -13.62
CA ALA A 41 9.16 -26.04 -12.17
C ALA A 41 8.97 -24.74 -11.35
N PRO A 42 8.56 -24.80 -10.06
CA PRO A 42 8.56 -23.62 -9.21
C PRO A 42 10.01 -23.24 -8.86
N GLN A 43 10.47 -22.16 -9.48
CA GLN A 43 11.71 -21.51 -9.10
C GLN A 43 11.48 -20.87 -7.72
N ASN A 44 12.09 -21.42 -6.68
CA ASN A 44 12.11 -20.82 -5.35
C ASN A 44 12.93 -19.52 -5.44
N LYS A 45 12.24 -18.43 -5.77
CA LYS A 45 12.82 -17.10 -5.80
C LYS A 45 12.88 -16.60 -4.36
N THR A 46 13.98 -16.88 -3.69
CA THR A 46 14.36 -16.23 -2.42
C THR A 46 14.54 -14.74 -2.70
N THR A 47 13.42 -14.00 -2.69
CA THR A 47 13.45 -12.55 -2.64
C THR A 47 13.71 -12.17 -1.19
N ASN A 48 14.98 -11.94 -0.87
CA ASN A 48 15.35 -11.15 0.31
C ASN A 48 14.99 -9.68 0.01
N GLY A 49 13.70 -9.44 -0.21
CA GLY A 49 13.14 -8.11 -0.31
C GLY A 49 12.84 -7.68 1.11
N VAL A 50 13.47 -6.59 1.54
CA VAL A 50 12.97 -5.79 2.66
C VAL A 50 11.50 -5.54 2.34
N SER A 51 10.64 -6.35 2.97
CA SER A 51 9.21 -6.19 2.85
C SER A 51 8.97 -4.84 3.47
N THR A 52 8.64 -3.84 2.64
CA THR A 52 8.17 -2.56 3.16
C THR A 52 6.96 -2.93 4.00
N GLN A 53 7.17 -3.03 5.31
CA GLN A 53 6.15 -3.40 6.27
C GLN A 53 5.18 -2.24 6.12
N LYS A 54 4.10 -2.46 5.37
CA LYS A 54 3.03 -1.48 5.21
C LYS A 54 2.51 -1.32 6.62
N ILE A 55 2.96 -0.28 7.32
CA ILE A 55 2.52 0.03 8.67
C ILE A 55 1.04 0.34 8.51
N ALA A 56 0.23 -0.68 8.71
CA ALA A 56 -1.20 -0.55 8.72
C ALA A 56 -1.51 0.21 10.00
N PHE A 57 -1.77 1.50 9.87
CA PHE A 57 -2.36 2.29 10.95
C PHE A 57 -3.77 1.74 11.17
N VAL A 58 -3.84 0.65 11.93
CA VAL A 58 -5.10 0.09 12.41
C VAL A 58 -5.67 1.14 13.34
N ASN A 59 -6.72 1.81 12.87
CA ASN A 59 -7.48 2.70 13.71
C ASN A 59 -8.25 1.80 14.68
N THR A 60 -7.76 1.66 15.91
CA THR A 60 -8.29 0.71 16.92
C THR A 60 -9.77 0.94 17.23
N ASP A 61 -10.31 2.12 16.93
CA ASP A 61 -11.71 2.49 17.15
C ASP A 61 -12.62 2.24 15.92
N ALA A 62 -12.07 1.81 14.78
CA ALA A 62 -12.87 1.68 13.56
C ALA A 62 -13.74 0.40 13.58
N PRO A 63 -15.08 0.53 13.58
CA PRO A 63 -15.96 -0.63 13.51
C PRO A 63 -15.88 -1.32 12.14
N ALA A 64 -16.20 -2.61 12.11
CA ALA A 64 -16.42 -3.32 10.85
C ALA A 64 -17.67 -2.77 10.15
N CYS A 65 -17.62 -2.73 8.82
CA CYS A 65 -18.74 -2.29 8.00
C CYS A 65 -19.92 -3.25 8.18
N ALA A 66 -21.11 -2.73 8.48
CA ALA A 66 -22.32 -3.54 8.66
C ALA A 66 -22.79 -4.24 7.38
N ASP A 67 -22.42 -3.71 6.21
CA ASP A 67 -22.85 -4.21 4.91
C ASP A 67 -21.93 -5.31 4.38
N CYS A 68 -20.61 -5.16 4.54
CA CYS A 68 -19.60 -6.05 3.93
C CYS A 68 -18.51 -6.58 4.89
N GLY A 69 -18.56 -6.24 6.18
CA GLY A 69 -17.63 -6.72 7.21
C GLY A 69 -16.21 -6.16 7.16
N SER A 70 -15.88 -5.35 6.16
CA SER A 70 -14.55 -4.73 6.03
C SER A 70 -14.30 -3.65 7.09
N ILE A 71 -13.05 -3.49 7.55
CA ILE A 71 -12.68 -2.37 8.43
C ILE A 71 -12.93 -1.04 7.73
N THR A 72 -13.64 -0.16 8.43
CA THR A 72 -13.93 1.19 7.97
C THR A 72 -12.78 2.15 8.31
N VAL A 73 -12.74 3.31 7.68
CA VAL A 73 -11.72 4.33 7.93
C VAL A 73 -12.40 5.65 8.31
N ARG A 74 -11.89 6.31 9.35
CA ARG A 74 -12.40 7.60 9.81
C ARG A 74 -12.18 8.67 8.73
N SER A 75 -13.26 9.29 8.28
CA SER A 75 -13.31 10.38 7.29
C SER A 75 -14.00 11.58 7.93
N GLY A 76 -13.24 12.38 8.69
CA GLY A 76 -13.77 13.50 9.49
C GLY A 76 -14.53 13.00 10.72
N SER A 77 -15.80 13.37 10.84
CA SER A 77 -16.71 12.87 11.90
C SER A 77 -17.26 11.48 11.61
N CYS A 78 -17.22 11.02 10.35
CA CYS A 78 -17.80 9.75 9.93
C CYS A 78 -16.77 8.63 9.83
N TYR A 79 -17.26 7.40 9.67
CA TYR A 79 -16.52 6.25 9.17
C TYR A 79 -16.96 5.91 7.74
N LYS A 80 -16.02 5.55 6.87
CA LYS A 80 -16.26 5.17 5.47
C LYS A 80 -15.64 3.81 5.16
N CYS A 81 -16.41 2.93 4.53
CA CYS A 81 -15.90 1.69 3.97
C CYS A 81 -15.23 1.96 2.62
N LEU A 82 -14.02 1.42 2.44
CA LEU A 82 -13.29 1.52 1.17
C LEU A 82 -13.61 0.39 0.18
N ASN A 83 -14.31 -0.66 0.62
CA ASN A 83 -14.68 -1.79 -0.22
C ASN A 83 -16.08 -1.66 -0.83
N CYS A 84 -17.09 -1.27 -0.05
CA CYS A 84 -18.47 -1.11 -0.55
C CYS A 84 -18.96 0.36 -0.58
N GLY A 85 -18.20 1.30 -0.01
CA GLY A 85 -18.57 2.71 -0.01
C GLY A 85 -19.57 3.14 1.08
N ALA A 86 -20.08 2.22 1.91
CA ALA A 86 -20.97 2.56 3.01
C ALA A 86 -20.33 3.56 4.00
N THR A 87 -21.14 4.48 4.52
CA THR A 87 -20.74 5.47 5.52
C THR A 87 -21.60 5.37 6.77
N THR A 88 -21.00 5.53 7.95
CA THR A 88 -21.67 5.42 9.25
C THR A 88 -21.16 6.49 10.21
N GLY A 89 -22.03 6.95 11.14
CA GLY A 89 -21.61 7.85 12.23
C GLY A 89 -21.34 9.30 11.79
N CYS A 90 -22.00 9.79 10.75
CA CYS A 90 -21.95 11.21 10.40
C CYS A 90 -22.86 12.02 11.33
N SER A 91 -22.27 12.80 12.24
CA SER A 91 -22.95 13.76 13.12
C SER A 91 -22.41 15.17 12.89
#